data_AF-A0A967B0N1-F1
#
_entry.id   AF-A0A967B0N1-F1
#
_cell.length_a   1.000
_cell.length_b   1.000
_cell.length_c   1.000
_cell.angle_alpha   90.00
_cell.angle_beta   90.00
_cell.angle_gamma   90.00
#
_symmetry.space_group_name_H-M   'P 1'
#
loop_
_entity.id
_entity.type
_entity.pdbx_description
1 polymer ?
#
loop_
_entity_poly.entity_id
_entity_poly.type
_entity_poly.pdbx_seq_one_letter_code
_entity_poly.pdbx_strand_id
1 'polypeptide(L)'
;MITTIQLLACLGIAGVLVTSGVLKLRDREGATAAVGEFAVIPDRLAGPIGRLLPYAEIGIGVLLVVTWQAGYRAAGVLATVLLLGFTLVVGISLARGEAPSCHCFGEATAEPISRWTLVRNIALVVIALLTLSRSFPGVPRTIADQTGAERILLITTVAAAAAASWSLLHAASLHRDLATAREAASRAGIPAGTFVASPIPQSSVLRADGEPVSLAELSRERAQLLIGVAPACGNCKELAPAFAGWREALRAEVGVTIVSWGGLPEALDHYGDQSEFLYADPAGFALTSLGISGTPGAVLLGTNGKVAAGPALGGEAIMELITAIVQAIGVNVMTGTAHQTRQARPLGGEDQGTEHLPAAGSLLAPFEVVDESGRRQAFRDAIREVSEDGIPVVAWRDSCPYCGEIAAELRQFSERGEVVLLINEPIASVRAQGLTGPVLQTVDIDASAALGVPGTPAGMPVLDGVVQPGGGVGGGSVLRMLVERAEAAGSYVETPALAEARRLQAHQQGEHADASA
;
A
#
# COMPACT_ATOMS: atom_id res chain seq x y z
N MET A 1 -31.33 -2.14 -40.60
CA MET A 1 -31.55 -1.71 -39.20
C MET A 1 -31.77 -2.86 -38.20
N ILE A 2 -32.85 -3.67 -38.25
CA ILE A 2 -33.05 -4.78 -37.28
C ILE A 2 -31.93 -5.83 -37.37
N THR A 3 -31.53 -6.21 -38.58
CA THR A 3 -30.40 -7.12 -38.83
C THR A 3 -29.06 -6.54 -38.37
N THR A 4 -28.88 -5.23 -38.47
CA THR A 4 -27.71 -4.50 -37.98
C THR A 4 -27.61 -4.55 -36.45
N ILE A 5 -28.73 -4.35 -35.75
CA ILE A 5 -28.80 -4.43 -34.28
C ILE A 5 -28.46 -5.84 -33.81
N GLN A 6 -28.97 -6.87 -34.49
CA GLN A 6 -28.69 -8.27 -34.18
C GLN A 6 -27.22 -8.64 -34.45
N LEU A 7 -26.63 -8.07 -35.49
CA LEU A 7 -25.21 -8.23 -35.79
C LEU A 7 -24.34 -7.61 -34.69
N LEU A 8 -24.66 -6.40 -34.24
CA LEU A 8 -23.95 -5.74 -33.15
C LEU A 8 -24.12 -6.49 -31.82
N ALA A 9 -25.33 -6.97 -31.51
CA ALA A 9 -25.59 -7.83 -30.36
C ALA A 9 -24.74 -9.10 -30.40
N CYS A 10 -24.68 -9.77 -31.56
CA CYS A 10 -23.87 -10.96 -31.76
C CYS A 10 -22.38 -10.69 -31.54
N LEU A 11 -21.83 -9.64 -32.16
CA LEU A 11 -20.43 -9.28 -32.03
C LEU A 11 -20.08 -8.83 -30.61
N GLY A 12 -21.00 -8.14 -29.93
CA GLY A 12 -20.86 -7.77 -28.53
C GLY A 12 -20.76 -8.98 -27.62
N ILE A 13 -21.70 -9.93 -27.72
CA ILE A 13 -21.68 -11.16 -26.91
C ILE A 13 -20.44 -12.02 -27.22
N ALA A 14 -20.10 -12.18 -28.50
CA ALA A 14 -18.89 -12.90 -28.90
C ALA A 14 -17.63 -12.24 -28.32
N GLY A 15 -17.53 -10.91 -28.40
CA GLY A 15 -16.42 -10.14 -27.85
C GLY A 15 -16.31 -10.29 -26.32
N VAL A 16 -17.42 -10.21 -25.60
CA VAL A 16 -17.43 -10.41 -24.14
C VAL A 16 -16.95 -11.81 -23.76
N LEU A 17 -17.50 -12.85 -24.40
CA LEU A 17 -17.13 -14.24 -24.10
C LEU A 17 -15.67 -14.55 -24.45
N VAL A 18 -15.20 -14.12 -25.63
CA VAL A 18 -13.82 -14.35 -26.05
C VAL A 18 -12.83 -13.60 -25.16
N THR A 19 -13.06 -12.31 -24.90
CA THR A 19 -12.18 -11.52 -24.02
C THR A 19 -12.17 -12.11 -22.61
N SER A 20 -13.33 -12.47 -22.07
CA SER A 20 -13.43 -13.10 -20.75
C SER A 20 -12.69 -14.43 -20.68
N GLY A 21 -12.88 -15.31 -21.67
CA GLY A 21 -12.19 -16.60 -21.70
C GLY A 21 -10.69 -16.48 -21.92
N VAL A 22 -10.21 -15.53 -22.74
CA VAL A 22 -8.77 -15.26 -22.92
C VAL A 22 -8.15 -14.77 -21.62
N LEU A 23 -8.84 -13.89 -20.89
CA LEU A 23 -8.38 -13.41 -19.58
C LEU A 23 -8.28 -14.55 -18.56
N LYS A 24 -9.28 -15.43 -18.48
CA LYS A 24 -9.24 -16.60 -17.60
C LYS A 24 -8.20 -17.65 -18.02
N LEU A 25 -7.89 -17.77 -19.31
CA LEU A 25 -6.81 -18.67 -19.76
C LEU A 25 -5.41 -18.16 -19.37
N ARG A 26 -5.24 -16.84 -19.23
CA ARG A 26 -3.99 -16.22 -18.78
C ARG A 26 -3.80 -16.36 -17.26
N ASP A 27 -4.89 -16.51 -16.52
CA ASP A 27 -4.93 -16.67 -15.07
C ASP A 27 -5.77 -17.91 -14.68
N ARG A 28 -5.21 -19.09 -14.94
CA ARG A 28 -5.93 -20.37 -14.75
C ARG A 28 -6.14 -20.72 -13.27
N GLU A 29 -5.19 -20.33 -12.43
CA GLU A 29 -5.24 -20.59 -10.99
C GLU A 29 -6.30 -19.70 -10.36
N GLY A 30 -6.30 -18.39 -10.64
CA GLY A 30 -7.34 -17.46 -10.21
C GLY A 30 -8.72 -17.83 -10.75
N ALA A 31 -8.84 -18.25 -12.01
CA ALA A 31 -10.11 -18.72 -12.58
C ALA A 31 -10.67 -19.97 -11.87
N THR A 32 -9.81 -20.86 -11.36
CA THR A 32 -10.25 -22.06 -10.63
C THR A 32 -10.60 -21.72 -9.18
N ALA A 33 -9.80 -20.87 -8.52
CA ALA A 33 -10.06 -20.37 -7.18
C ALA A 33 -11.39 -19.62 -7.10
N ALA A 34 -11.65 -18.70 -8.05
CA ALA A 34 -12.88 -17.93 -8.12
C ALA A 34 -14.14 -18.79 -8.23
N VAL A 35 -14.08 -19.92 -8.93
CA VAL A 35 -15.21 -20.87 -9.01
C VAL A 35 -15.45 -21.57 -7.67
N GLY A 36 -14.38 -21.83 -6.90
CA GLY A 36 -14.47 -22.43 -5.56
C GLY A 36 -15.02 -21.46 -4.49
N GLU A 37 -14.86 -20.15 -4.67
CA GLU A 37 -15.42 -19.15 -3.76
C GLU A 37 -16.96 -19.05 -3.83
N PHE A 38 -17.56 -19.44 -4.96
CA PHE A 38 -19.01 -19.53 -5.06
C PHE A 38 -19.51 -20.79 -4.34
N ALA A 39 -20.01 -20.63 -3.12
CA ALA A 39 -20.62 -21.68 -2.27
C ALA A 39 -21.87 -22.37 -2.89
N VAL A 40 -22.19 -22.07 -4.15
CA VAL A 40 -23.23 -22.71 -4.96
C VAL A 40 -22.69 -23.95 -5.67
N ILE A 41 -21.39 -24.01 -5.96
CA ILE A 41 -20.76 -25.07 -6.73
C ILE A 41 -20.05 -26.05 -5.76
N PRO A 42 -20.31 -27.36 -5.84
CA PRO A 42 -19.60 -28.33 -5.01
C PRO A 42 -18.09 -28.32 -5.29
N ASP A 43 -17.26 -28.42 -4.25
CA ASP A 43 -15.79 -28.38 -4.35
C ASP A 43 -15.22 -29.37 -5.38
N ARG A 44 -15.85 -30.54 -5.52
CA ARG A 44 -15.45 -31.58 -6.49
C ARG A 44 -15.62 -31.15 -7.96
N LEU A 45 -16.52 -30.21 -8.22
CA LEU A 45 -16.83 -29.68 -9.55
C LEU A 45 -16.16 -28.34 -9.83
N ALA A 46 -15.74 -27.60 -8.80
CA ALA A 46 -15.09 -26.30 -8.96
C ALA A 46 -13.81 -26.39 -9.82
N GLY A 47 -12.95 -27.37 -9.54
CA GLY A 47 -11.72 -27.63 -10.30
C GLY A 47 -11.94 -27.89 -11.80
N PRO A 48 -12.77 -28.87 -12.18
CA PRO A 48 -13.11 -29.13 -13.58
C PRO A 48 -13.81 -27.96 -14.28
N ILE A 49 -14.76 -27.30 -13.61
CA ILE A 49 -15.51 -26.17 -14.19
C ILE A 49 -14.55 -25.00 -14.46
N GLY A 50 -13.73 -24.59 -13.49
CA GLY A 50 -12.75 -23.51 -13.67
C GLY A 50 -11.76 -23.76 -14.81
N ARG A 51 -11.38 -25.02 -15.04
CA ARG A 51 -10.49 -25.40 -16.15
C ARG A 51 -11.18 -25.40 -17.52
N LEU A 52 -12.42 -25.87 -17.61
CA LEU A 52 -13.13 -26.02 -18.89
C LEU A 52 -13.86 -24.74 -19.34
N LEU A 53 -14.27 -23.91 -18.39
CA LEU A 53 -15.06 -22.71 -18.64
C LEU A 53 -14.41 -21.72 -19.64
N PRO A 54 -13.10 -21.42 -19.56
CA PRO A 54 -12.47 -20.47 -20.50
C PRO A 54 -12.51 -20.98 -21.95
N TYR A 55 -12.36 -22.30 -22.14
CA TYR A 55 -12.45 -22.92 -23.46
C TYR A 55 -13.88 -22.90 -23.99
N ALA A 56 -14.87 -23.10 -23.11
CA ALA A 56 -16.28 -22.99 -23.47
C ALA A 56 -16.63 -21.55 -23.89
N GLU A 57 -16.18 -20.54 -23.14
CA GLU A 57 -16.39 -19.12 -23.44
C GLU A 57 -15.82 -18.73 -24.81
N ILE A 58 -14.55 -19.06 -25.06
CA ILE A 58 -13.89 -18.79 -26.34
C ILE A 58 -14.56 -19.56 -27.47
N GLY A 59 -14.81 -20.86 -27.27
CA GLY A 59 -15.42 -21.72 -28.28
C GLY A 59 -16.80 -21.22 -28.70
N ILE A 60 -17.65 -20.88 -27.74
CA ILE A 60 -19.00 -20.35 -28.01
C ILE A 60 -18.93 -18.99 -28.71
N GLY A 61 -18.05 -18.09 -28.25
CA GLY A 61 -17.87 -16.78 -28.87
C GLY A 61 -17.36 -16.87 -30.31
N VAL A 62 -16.42 -17.76 -30.60
CA VAL A 62 -15.94 -18.02 -31.96
C VAL A 62 -17.06 -18.61 -32.82
N LEU A 63 -17.78 -19.62 -32.31
CA LEU A 63 -18.89 -20.25 -33.03
C LEU A 63 -19.98 -19.25 -33.42
N LEU A 64 -20.30 -18.28 -32.57
CA LEU A 64 -21.25 -17.20 -32.86
C LEU A 64 -20.86 -16.37 -34.10
N VAL A 65 -19.56 -16.21 -34.36
CA VAL A 65 -19.04 -15.40 -35.47
C VAL A 65 -18.88 -16.23 -36.74
N VAL A 66 -18.38 -17.45 -36.65
CA VAL A 66 -17.98 -18.25 -37.82
C VAL A 66 -19.10 -19.11 -38.40
N THR A 67 -20.12 -19.46 -37.59
CA THR A 67 -21.18 -20.36 -38.04
C THR A 67 -22.37 -19.63 -38.66
N TRP A 68 -23.21 -20.39 -39.36
CA TRP A 68 -24.40 -19.89 -40.05
C TRP A 68 -25.61 -20.78 -39.78
N GLN A 69 -26.80 -20.19 -39.96
CA GLN A 69 -28.10 -20.88 -39.88
C GLN A 69 -28.24 -21.74 -38.60
N ALA A 70 -28.36 -23.07 -38.72
CA ALA A 70 -28.53 -23.98 -37.60
C ALA A 70 -27.33 -23.94 -36.62
N GLY A 71 -26.11 -23.80 -37.14
CA GLY A 71 -24.90 -23.69 -36.32
C GLY A 71 -24.90 -22.42 -35.46
N TYR A 72 -25.31 -21.29 -36.05
CA TYR A 72 -25.44 -20.02 -35.35
C TYR A 72 -26.48 -20.09 -34.22
N ARG A 73 -27.63 -20.72 -34.50
CA ARG A 73 -28.70 -20.87 -33.50
C ARG A 73 -28.24 -21.75 -32.33
N ALA A 74 -27.51 -22.83 -32.61
CA ALA A 74 -26.91 -23.65 -31.56
C ALA A 74 -25.92 -22.83 -30.71
N ALA A 75 -25.04 -22.04 -31.34
CA ALA A 75 -24.10 -21.18 -30.64
C ALA A 75 -24.80 -20.11 -29.78
N GLY A 76 -25.87 -19.48 -30.29
CA GLY A 76 -26.68 -18.52 -29.52
C GLY A 76 -27.38 -19.14 -28.32
N VAL A 77 -27.87 -20.38 -28.44
CA VAL A 77 -28.47 -21.10 -27.31
C VAL A 77 -27.41 -21.39 -26.25
N LEU A 78 -26.24 -21.90 -26.66
CA LEU A 78 -25.13 -22.16 -25.75
C LEU A 78 -24.67 -20.89 -25.01
N ALA A 79 -24.54 -19.76 -25.73
CA ALA A 79 -24.19 -18.47 -25.12
C ALA A 79 -25.24 -18.01 -24.10
N THR A 80 -26.53 -18.14 -24.45
CA THR A 80 -27.63 -17.77 -23.56
C THR A 80 -27.64 -18.64 -22.30
N VAL A 81 -27.49 -19.95 -22.44
CA VAL A 81 -27.43 -20.90 -21.32
C VAL A 81 -26.25 -20.58 -20.41
N LEU A 82 -25.08 -20.29 -20.98
CA LEU A 82 -23.89 -19.94 -20.21
C LEU A 82 -24.10 -18.65 -19.40
N LEU A 83 -24.62 -17.60 -20.04
CA LEU A 83 -24.91 -16.31 -19.38
C LEU A 83 -26.00 -16.42 -18.30
N LEU A 84 -27.02 -17.26 -18.54
CA LEU A 84 -28.03 -17.58 -17.52
C LEU A 84 -27.39 -18.31 -16.33
N GLY A 85 -26.48 -19.24 -16.58
CA GLY A 85 -25.70 -19.91 -15.53
C GLY A 85 -24.92 -18.91 -14.66
N PHE A 86 -24.20 -17.97 -15.28
CA PHE A 86 -23.51 -16.91 -14.55
C PHE A 86 -24.47 -16.01 -13.77
N THR A 87 -25.59 -15.62 -14.38
CA THR A 87 -26.61 -14.79 -13.73
C THR A 87 -27.19 -15.49 -12.50
N LEU A 88 -27.45 -16.80 -12.60
CA LEU A 88 -27.99 -17.61 -11.52
C LEU A 88 -27.00 -17.73 -10.36
N VAL A 89 -25.73 -18.03 -10.64
CA VAL A 89 -24.68 -18.15 -9.60
C VAL A 89 -24.50 -16.83 -8.85
N VAL A 90 -24.39 -15.70 -9.58
CA VAL A 90 -24.29 -14.36 -8.98
C VAL A 90 -25.54 -14.02 -8.17
N GLY A 91 -26.74 -14.30 -8.72
CA GLY A 91 -28.00 -14.03 -8.03
C GLY A 91 -28.18 -14.81 -6.73
N ILE A 92 -27.81 -16.11 -6.72
CA ILE A 92 -27.87 -16.95 -5.52
C ILE A 92 -26.88 -16.45 -4.47
N SER A 93 -25.64 -16.11 -4.87
CA SER A 93 -24.61 -15.64 -3.95
C SER A 93 -25.02 -14.32 -3.29
N LEU A 94 -25.51 -13.35 -4.07
CA LEU A 94 -26.06 -12.09 -3.53
C LEU A 94 -27.27 -12.31 -2.60
N ALA A 95 -28.14 -13.28 -2.90
CA ALA A 95 -29.29 -13.61 -2.06
C ALA A 95 -28.88 -14.24 -0.71
N ARG A 96 -27.70 -14.87 -0.64
CA ARG A 96 -27.10 -15.41 0.60
C ARG A 96 -26.33 -14.35 1.40
N GLY A 97 -26.24 -13.11 0.89
CA GLY A 97 -25.43 -12.06 1.50
C GLY A 97 -23.93 -12.24 1.30
N GLU A 98 -23.54 -13.15 0.41
CA GLU A 98 -22.15 -13.38 0.04
C GLU A 98 -21.79 -12.46 -1.14
N ALA A 99 -20.66 -11.77 -1.05
CA ALA A 99 -20.13 -10.92 -2.12
C ALA A 99 -18.71 -11.35 -2.52
N PRO A 100 -18.52 -12.59 -3.02
CA PRO A 100 -17.21 -13.06 -3.47
C PRO A 100 -16.68 -12.22 -4.62
N SER A 101 -15.35 -12.25 -4.78
CA SER A 101 -14.64 -11.47 -5.80
C SER A 101 -14.99 -11.97 -7.19
N CYS A 102 -15.38 -11.07 -8.10
CA CYS A 102 -15.78 -11.44 -9.45
C CYS A 102 -14.57 -11.47 -10.40
N HIS A 103 -13.95 -12.64 -10.61
CA HIS A 103 -12.80 -12.80 -11.52
C HIS A 103 -13.19 -13.00 -13.00
N CYS A 104 -14.39 -12.56 -13.42
CA CYS A 104 -14.85 -12.74 -14.82
C CYS A 104 -13.93 -12.08 -15.86
N PHE A 105 -13.09 -11.13 -15.47
CA PHE A 105 -12.10 -10.46 -16.32
C PHE A 105 -10.64 -10.65 -15.82
N GLY A 106 -10.40 -11.69 -15.00
CA GLY A 106 -9.11 -11.96 -14.34
C GLY A 106 -8.92 -11.16 -13.04
N GLU A 107 -7.84 -11.43 -12.30
CA GLU A 107 -7.50 -10.76 -11.02
C GLU A 107 -7.47 -9.23 -11.10
N ALA A 108 -7.07 -8.67 -12.25
CA ALA A 108 -6.92 -7.21 -12.43
C ALA A 108 -8.24 -6.42 -12.34
N THR A 109 -9.39 -7.09 -12.25
CA THR A 109 -10.71 -6.45 -12.12
C THR A 109 -11.58 -7.14 -11.06
N ALA A 110 -10.94 -7.81 -10.09
CA ALA A 110 -11.60 -8.49 -8.98
C ALA A 110 -12.30 -7.47 -8.07
N GLU A 111 -13.55 -7.16 -8.40
CA GLU A 111 -14.44 -6.34 -7.59
C GLU A 111 -15.51 -7.27 -6.98
N PRO A 112 -15.90 -7.09 -5.70
CA PRO A 112 -16.96 -7.88 -5.09
C PRO A 112 -18.25 -7.78 -5.90
N ILE A 113 -18.94 -8.92 -6.08
CA ILE A 113 -20.19 -8.93 -6.84
C ILE A 113 -21.23 -7.99 -6.20
N SER A 114 -21.91 -7.20 -7.02
CA SER A 114 -22.91 -6.23 -6.56
C SER A 114 -24.23 -6.38 -7.32
N ARG A 115 -25.26 -5.64 -6.88
CA ARG A 115 -26.55 -5.59 -7.59
C ARG A 115 -26.39 -5.08 -9.03
N TRP A 116 -25.38 -4.24 -9.30
CA TRP A 116 -25.05 -3.79 -10.66
C TRP A 116 -24.47 -4.92 -11.52
N THR A 117 -23.69 -5.84 -10.92
CA THR A 117 -23.22 -7.06 -11.59
C THR A 117 -24.40 -7.90 -12.08
N LEU A 118 -25.44 -8.03 -11.26
CA LEU A 118 -26.66 -8.76 -11.64
C LEU A 118 -27.42 -8.04 -12.75
N VAL A 119 -27.60 -6.72 -12.68
CA VAL A 119 -28.25 -5.93 -13.74
C VAL A 119 -27.50 -6.05 -15.07
N ARG A 120 -26.17 -5.95 -15.03
CA ARG A 120 -25.30 -6.14 -16.20
C ARG A 120 -25.48 -7.53 -16.81
N ASN A 121 -25.48 -8.58 -16.00
CA ASN A 121 -25.65 -9.96 -16.48
C ASN A 121 -27.04 -10.18 -17.08
N ILE A 122 -28.10 -9.64 -16.46
CA ILE A 122 -29.46 -9.68 -17.02
C ILE A 122 -29.51 -8.96 -18.38
N ALA A 123 -28.88 -7.79 -18.51
CA ALA A 123 -28.79 -7.08 -19.78
C ALA A 123 -28.07 -7.92 -20.86
N LEU A 124 -26.97 -8.58 -20.51
CA LEU A 124 -26.27 -9.49 -21.42
C LEU A 124 -27.13 -10.69 -21.85
N VAL A 125 -27.92 -11.26 -20.93
CA VAL A 125 -28.89 -12.33 -21.26
C VAL A 125 -29.95 -11.81 -22.24
N VAL A 126 -30.50 -10.61 -22.02
CA VAL A 126 -31.47 -10.01 -22.94
C VAL A 126 -30.86 -9.79 -24.32
N ILE A 127 -29.63 -9.27 -24.39
CA ILE A 127 -28.89 -9.09 -25.65
C ILE A 127 -28.63 -10.45 -26.33
N ALA A 128 -28.27 -11.49 -25.57
CA ALA A 128 -28.09 -12.84 -26.09
C ALA A 128 -29.39 -13.43 -26.64
N LEU A 129 -30.53 -13.18 -26.01
CA LEU A 129 -31.84 -13.62 -26.52
C LEU A 129 -32.20 -12.97 -27.87
N LEU A 130 -31.78 -11.71 -28.10
CA LEU A 130 -31.97 -11.05 -29.40
C LEU A 130 -31.23 -11.78 -30.54
N THR A 131 -30.15 -12.50 -30.23
CA THR A 131 -29.42 -13.32 -31.22
C THR A 131 -30.23 -14.52 -31.69
N LEU A 132 -31.20 -15.01 -30.91
CA LEU A 132 -31.98 -16.21 -31.24
C LEU A 132 -33.15 -15.98 -32.19
N SER A 133 -33.39 -14.72 -32.59
CA SER A 133 -34.49 -14.38 -33.49
C SER A 133 -34.41 -15.15 -34.82
N ARG A 134 -35.55 -15.59 -35.36
CA ARG A 134 -35.61 -16.36 -36.62
C ARG A 134 -35.12 -15.57 -37.85
N SER A 135 -35.03 -14.25 -37.74
CA SER A 135 -34.73 -13.35 -38.84
C SER A 135 -33.23 -13.13 -39.09
N PHE A 136 -32.35 -13.67 -38.24
CA PHE A 136 -30.90 -13.47 -38.37
C PHE A 136 -30.21 -14.70 -38.99
N PRO A 137 -29.63 -14.58 -40.21
CA PRO A 137 -29.03 -15.71 -40.92
C PRO A 137 -27.62 -16.09 -40.43
N GLY A 138 -27.00 -15.26 -39.60
CA GLY A 138 -25.62 -15.39 -39.12
C GLY A 138 -24.73 -14.22 -39.56
N VAL A 139 -23.60 -14.04 -38.86
CA VAL A 139 -22.69 -12.89 -39.06
C VAL A 139 -22.23 -12.76 -40.51
N PRO A 140 -21.66 -13.80 -41.17
CA PRO A 140 -21.02 -13.54 -42.44
C PRO A 140 -21.97 -13.52 -43.65
N ARG A 141 -23.27 -13.84 -43.47
CA ARG A 141 -24.33 -13.61 -44.48
C ARG A 141 -24.87 -12.19 -44.36
N THR A 142 -25.08 -11.75 -43.12
CA THR A 142 -25.53 -10.39 -42.84
C THR A 142 -24.50 -9.36 -43.31
N ILE A 143 -23.20 -9.62 -43.15
CA ILE A 143 -22.13 -8.74 -43.68
C ILE A 143 -22.14 -8.69 -45.22
N ALA A 144 -22.41 -9.82 -45.90
CA ALA A 144 -22.46 -9.87 -47.35
C ALA A 144 -23.60 -8.98 -47.92
N ASP A 145 -24.73 -8.96 -47.22
CA ASP A 145 -25.95 -8.25 -47.63
C ASP A 145 -25.98 -6.77 -47.21
N GLN A 146 -24.95 -6.25 -46.52
CA GLN A 146 -24.94 -4.89 -46.00
C GLN A 146 -24.71 -3.81 -47.07
N THR A 147 -25.45 -2.72 -46.94
CA THR A 147 -25.25 -1.46 -47.68
C THR A 147 -24.04 -0.66 -47.16
N GLY A 148 -23.54 0.32 -47.93
CA GLY A 148 -22.33 1.09 -47.58
C GLY A 148 -22.40 1.84 -46.23
N ALA A 149 -23.55 2.44 -45.91
CA ALA A 149 -23.75 3.16 -44.65
C ALA A 149 -23.79 2.21 -43.43
N GLU A 150 -24.39 1.03 -43.58
CA GLU A 150 -24.45 0.01 -42.53
C GLU A 150 -23.06 -0.59 -42.24
N ARG A 151 -22.21 -0.73 -43.27
CA ARG A 151 -20.81 -1.16 -43.10
C ARG A 151 -19.98 -0.15 -42.32
N ILE A 152 -20.14 1.15 -42.57
CA ILE A 152 -19.41 2.19 -41.85
C ILE A 152 -19.76 2.16 -40.37
N LEU A 153 -21.07 2.11 -40.03
CA LEU A 153 -21.52 2.01 -38.64
C LEU A 153 -21.01 0.75 -37.94
N LEU A 154 -20.98 -0.39 -38.65
CA LEU A 154 -20.43 -1.63 -38.12
C LEU A 154 -18.93 -1.51 -37.81
N ILE A 155 -18.15 -1.00 -38.78
CA ILE A 155 -16.69 -0.86 -38.65
C ILE A 155 -16.34 0.08 -37.49
N THR A 156 -17.01 1.23 -37.40
CA THR A 156 -16.74 2.21 -36.33
C THR A 156 -17.08 1.65 -34.95
N THR A 157 -18.21 0.94 -34.81
CA THR A 157 -18.62 0.35 -33.53
C THR A 157 -17.68 -0.79 -33.11
N VAL A 158 -17.26 -1.64 -34.05
CA VAL A 158 -16.30 -2.72 -33.78
C VAL A 158 -14.91 -2.17 -33.44
N ALA A 159 -14.46 -1.13 -34.15
CA ALA A 159 -13.17 -0.48 -33.87
C ALA A 159 -13.15 0.18 -32.47
N ALA A 160 -14.24 0.85 -32.09
CA ALA A 160 -14.38 1.43 -30.75
C ALA A 160 -14.38 0.36 -29.65
N ALA A 161 -15.13 -0.74 -29.84
CA ALA A 161 -15.15 -1.86 -28.90
C ALA A 161 -13.78 -2.56 -28.79
N ALA A 162 -13.06 -2.71 -29.90
CA ALA A 162 -11.72 -3.28 -29.93
C ALA A 162 -10.69 -2.38 -29.23
N ALA A 163 -10.78 -1.05 -29.42
CA ALA A 163 -9.93 -0.09 -28.72
C ALA A 163 -10.19 -0.11 -27.21
N ALA A 164 -11.46 -0.10 -26.78
CA ALA A 164 -11.81 -0.22 -25.36
C ALA A 164 -11.32 -1.55 -24.74
N SER A 165 -11.49 -2.65 -25.47
CA SER A 165 -10.99 -3.97 -25.05
C SER A 165 -9.47 -4.01 -24.97
N TRP A 166 -8.76 -3.42 -25.93
CA TRP A 166 -7.31 -3.28 -25.92
C TRP A 166 -6.83 -2.48 -24.71
N SER A 167 -7.45 -1.32 -24.43
CA SER A 167 -7.12 -0.49 -23.26
C SER A 167 -7.31 -1.24 -21.95
N LEU A 168 -8.39 -2.02 -21.80
CA LEU A 168 -8.62 -2.86 -20.62
C LEU A 168 -7.57 -3.98 -20.49
N LEU A 169 -7.22 -4.64 -21.61
CA LEU A 169 -6.18 -5.67 -21.63
C LEU A 169 -4.79 -5.10 -21.31
N HIS A 170 -4.50 -3.86 -21.73
CA HIS A 170 -3.25 -3.15 -21.48
C HIS A 170 -3.17 -2.66 -20.03
N ALA A 171 -4.28 -2.15 -19.47
CA ALA A 171 -4.38 -1.82 -18.05
C ALA A 171 -4.16 -3.06 -17.17
N ALA A 172 -4.72 -4.21 -17.58
CA ALA A 172 -4.53 -5.49 -16.90
C ALA A 172 -3.10 -6.05 -17.04
N SER A 173 -2.35 -5.75 -18.12
CA SER A 173 -0.93 -6.10 -18.20
C SER A 173 -0.07 -5.25 -17.27
N LEU A 174 -0.36 -3.95 -17.16
CA LEU A 174 0.38 -3.06 -16.26
C LEU A 174 0.25 -3.50 -14.79
N HIS A 175 -0.94 -3.93 -14.36
CA HIS A 175 -1.15 -4.51 -13.03
C HIS A 175 -0.42 -5.84 -12.81
N ARG A 176 -0.31 -6.69 -13.83
CA ARG A 176 0.47 -7.94 -13.74
C ARG A 176 1.97 -7.69 -13.67
N ASP A 177 2.48 -6.69 -14.39
CA ASP A 177 3.91 -6.33 -14.31
C ASP A 177 4.26 -5.82 -12.90
N LEU A 178 3.33 -5.11 -12.26
CA LEU A 178 3.44 -4.71 -10.85
C LEU A 178 3.31 -5.90 -9.89
N ALA A 179 2.39 -6.83 -10.13
CA ALA A 179 2.20 -8.02 -9.30
C ALA A 179 3.39 -9.00 -9.40
N THR A 180 3.91 -9.23 -10.61
CA THR A 180 5.10 -10.04 -10.85
C THR A 180 6.36 -9.38 -10.32
N ALA A 181 6.47 -8.04 -10.38
CA ALA A 181 7.52 -7.29 -9.69
C ALA A 181 7.40 -7.44 -8.16
N ARG A 182 6.18 -7.43 -7.61
CA ARG A 182 5.92 -7.65 -6.17
C ARG A 182 6.22 -9.08 -5.74
N GLU A 183 5.95 -10.06 -6.57
CA GLU A 183 6.23 -11.48 -6.31
C GLU A 183 7.72 -11.83 -6.51
N ALA A 184 8.39 -11.16 -7.45
CA ALA A 184 9.85 -11.18 -7.59
C ALA A 184 10.54 -10.50 -6.40
N ALA A 185 9.99 -9.39 -5.90
CA ALA A 185 10.43 -8.72 -4.68
C ALA A 185 10.22 -9.62 -3.45
N SER A 186 9.07 -10.30 -3.34
CA SER A 186 8.78 -11.26 -2.27
C SER A 186 9.72 -12.47 -2.30
N ARG A 187 10.01 -13.03 -3.50
CA ARG A 187 11.02 -14.09 -3.67
C ARG A 187 12.44 -13.63 -3.38
N ALA A 188 12.72 -12.34 -3.56
CA ALA A 188 13.97 -11.71 -3.14
C ALA A 188 13.99 -11.34 -1.64
N GLY A 189 12.97 -11.72 -0.86
CA GLY A 189 12.90 -11.45 0.58
C GLY A 189 12.56 -10.00 0.94
N ILE A 190 12.08 -9.21 -0.02
CA ILE A 190 11.64 -7.83 0.18
C ILE A 190 10.16 -7.88 0.65
N PRO A 191 9.84 -7.46 1.89
CA PRO A 191 8.48 -7.51 2.41
C PRO A 191 7.50 -6.67 1.57
N ALA A 192 6.25 -7.12 1.46
CA ALA A 192 5.19 -6.30 0.87
C ALA A 192 4.96 -5.07 1.76
N GLY A 193 5.17 -3.88 1.19
CA GLY A 193 5.10 -2.62 1.93
C GLY A 193 6.45 -1.96 2.22
N THR A 194 7.54 -2.36 1.56
CA THR A 194 8.79 -1.57 1.57
C THR A 194 8.52 -0.19 0.98
N PHE A 195 8.26 0.75 1.87
CA PHE A 195 8.10 2.15 1.58
C PHE A 195 9.43 2.68 1.03
N VAL A 196 9.50 2.89 -0.29
CA VAL A 196 10.61 3.66 -0.87
C VAL A 196 10.27 5.12 -0.63
N ALA A 197 11.04 5.79 0.21
CA ALA A 197 10.87 7.21 0.52
C ALA A 197 11.09 8.06 -0.74
N SER A 198 10.04 8.23 -1.53
CA SER A 198 10.04 9.03 -2.74
C SER A 198 9.75 10.50 -2.39
N PRO A 199 10.40 11.46 -3.06
CA PRO A 199 10.08 12.87 -2.92
C PRO A 199 8.61 13.14 -3.26
N ILE A 200 7.99 14.12 -2.60
CA ILE A 200 6.66 14.59 -2.99
C ILE A 200 6.75 15.19 -4.41
N PRO A 201 5.95 14.71 -5.37
CA PRO A 201 5.97 15.23 -6.74
C PRO A 201 5.63 16.72 -6.78
N GLN A 202 6.27 17.45 -7.71
CA GLN A 202 5.94 18.85 -8.00
C GLN A 202 4.63 18.92 -8.78
N SER A 203 3.52 18.70 -8.08
CA SER A 203 2.16 18.79 -8.62
C SER A 203 1.27 19.60 -7.68
N SER A 204 0.13 20.04 -8.20
CA SER A 204 -0.81 20.89 -7.47
C SER A 204 -2.22 20.34 -7.58
N VAL A 205 -3.00 20.59 -6.54
CA VAL A 205 -4.44 20.33 -6.48
C VAL A 205 -5.17 21.66 -6.37
N LEU A 206 -6.42 21.72 -6.83
CA LEU A 206 -7.24 22.91 -6.75
C LEU A 206 -8.01 22.92 -5.44
N ARG A 207 -7.94 24.01 -4.67
CA ARG A 207 -8.78 24.20 -3.48
C ARG A 207 -10.22 24.51 -3.91
N ALA A 208 -11.14 24.48 -2.96
CA ALA A 208 -12.54 24.87 -3.11
C ALA A 208 -12.78 26.28 -3.72
N ASP A 209 -11.81 27.21 -3.62
CA ASP A 209 -11.85 28.54 -4.24
C ASP A 209 -11.32 28.56 -5.69
N GLY A 210 -10.82 27.42 -6.19
CA GLY A 210 -10.21 27.28 -7.51
C GLY A 210 -8.72 27.61 -7.56
N GLU A 211 -8.11 28.04 -6.45
CA GLU A 211 -6.68 28.34 -6.40
C GLU A 211 -5.84 27.05 -6.37
N PRO A 212 -4.79 26.94 -7.20
CA PRO A 212 -3.88 25.81 -7.16
C PRO A 212 -2.98 25.86 -5.94
N VAL A 213 -2.93 24.77 -5.18
CA VAL A 213 -2.03 24.57 -4.04
C VAL A 213 -1.12 23.38 -4.32
N SER A 214 0.19 23.56 -4.15
CA SER A 214 1.15 22.48 -4.37
C SER A 214 1.07 21.41 -3.28
N LEU A 215 1.33 20.15 -3.62
CA LEU A 215 1.34 19.06 -2.64
C LEU A 215 2.38 19.27 -1.53
N ALA A 216 3.55 19.81 -1.88
CA ALA A 216 4.62 20.12 -0.94
C ALA A 216 4.24 21.27 0.01
N GLU A 217 3.39 22.19 -0.42
CA GLU A 217 2.85 23.24 0.44
C GLU A 217 1.79 22.72 1.41
N LEU A 218 0.93 21.80 0.95
CA LEU A 218 -0.07 21.16 1.81
C LEU A 218 0.55 20.45 3.01
N SER A 219 1.69 19.78 2.81
CA SER A 219 2.38 19.04 3.88
C SER A 219 3.47 19.83 4.61
N ARG A 220 3.64 21.13 4.33
CA ARG A 220 4.76 21.92 4.87
C ARG A 220 4.68 22.11 6.38
N GLU A 221 3.49 22.43 6.89
CA GLU A 221 3.27 22.76 8.31
C GLU A 221 2.92 21.54 9.15
N ARG A 222 2.29 20.53 8.52
CA ARG A 222 1.82 19.30 9.16
C ARG A 222 1.81 18.16 8.17
N ALA A 223 1.97 16.92 8.64
CA ALA A 223 1.82 15.75 7.77
C ALA A 223 0.38 15.71 7.22
N GLN A 224 0.20 15.26 5.98
CA GLN A 224 -1.10 15.24 5.31
C GLN A 224 -1.43 13.85 4.79
N LEU A 225 -2.51 13.26 5.29
CA LEU A 225 -3.14 12.11 4.67
C LEU A 225 -4.03 12.60 3.53
N LEU A 226 -3.58 12.36 2.30
CA LEU A 226 -4.38 12.60 1.09
C LEU A 226 -5.23 11.39 0.77
N ILE A 227 -6.52 11.59 0.57
CA ILE A 227 -7.47 10.55 0.17
C ILE A 227 -8.04 10.92 -1.20
N GLY A 228 -7.64 10.17 -2.23
CA GLY A 228 -8.17 10.25 -3.58
C GLY A 228 -9.55 9.61 -3.67
N VAL A 229 -10.55 10.39 -4.10
CA VAL A 229 -11.94 9.94 -4.30
C VAL A 229 -12.44 10.32 -5.69
N ALA A 230 -13.57 9.76 -6.14
CA ALA A 230 -14.25 10.21 -7.35
C ALA A 230 -15.77 10.32 -7.11
N PRO A 231 -16.50 11.24 -7.78
CA PRO A 231 -17.94 11.38 -7.59
C PRO A 231 -18.76 10.13 -7.96
N ALA A 232 -18.29 9.38 -8.97
CA ALA A 232 -18.93 8.15 -9.46
C ALA A 232 -18.49 6.87 -8.73
N CYS A 233 -17.60 6.97 -7.73
CA CYS A 233 -17.02 5.83 -7.02
C CYS A 233 -17.94 5.36 -5.88
N GLY A 234 -18.46 4.14 -5.97
CA GLY A 234 -19.33 3.54 -4.95
C GLY A 234 -18.64 3.36 -3.60
N ASN A 235 -17.46 2.75 -3.59
CA ASN A 235 -16.66 2.50 -2.38
C ASN A 235 -16.22 3.80 -1.70
N CYS A 236 -16.04 4.89 -2.45
CA CYS A 236 -15.71 6.20 -1.89
C CYS A 236 -16.88 6.76 -1.08
N LYS A 237 -18.12 6.52 -1.51
CA LYS A 237 -19.33 6.90 -0.76
C LYS A 237 -19.51 6.09 0.51
N GLU A 238 -19.07 4.83 0.52
CA GLU A 238 -19.08 3.99 1.72
C GLU A 238 -18.08 4.48 2.78
N LEU A 239 -16.93 5.02 2.36
CA LEU A 239 -15.93 5.59 3.25
C LEU A 239 -16.23 7.03 3.70
N ALA A 240 -17.02 7.79 2.93
CA ALA A 240 -17.27 9.21 3.18
C ALA A 240 -17.71 9.55 4.62
N PRO A 241 -18.62 8.78 5.26
CA PRO A 241 -19.03 9.05 6.64
C PRO A 241 -17.88 8.97 7.67
N ALA A 242 -16.81 8.22 7.37
CA ALA A 242 -15.68 8.03 8.27
C ALA A 242 -14.69 9.22 8.24
N PHE A 243 -14.70 10.04 7.20
CA PHE A 243 -13.72 11.13 7.00
C PHE A 243 -13.72 12.15 8.14
N ALA A 244 -14.91 12.54 8.61
CA ALA A 244 -15.02 13.46 9.74
C ALA A 244 -14.42 12.87 11.03
N GLY A 245 -14.68 11.57 11.28
CA GLY A 245 -14.12 10.85 12.42
C GLY A 245 -12.60 10.73 12.37
N TRP A 246 -12.04 10.43 11.19
CA TRP A 246 -10.58 10.36 11.01
C TRP A 246 -9.92 11.72 11.16
N ARG A 247 -10.54 12.78 10.64
CA ARG A 247 -10.01 14.13 10.79
C ARG A 247 -9.98 14.56 12.25
N GLU A 248 -11.04 14.30 13.01
CA GLU A 248 -11.05 14.58 14.45
C GLU A 248 -10.02 13.72 15.19
N ALA A 249 -9.95 12.43 14.88
CA ALA A 249 -9.00 11.51 15.50
C ALA A 249 -7.54 11.90 15.24
N LEU A 250 -7.22 12.37 14.02
CA LEU A 250 -5.85 12.66 13.61
C LEU A 250 -5.44 14.13 13.78
N ARG A 251 -6.36 15.01 14.18
CA ARG A 251 -6.21 16.48 14.10
C ARG A 251 -4.96 17.06 14.75
N ALA A 252 -4.38 16.39 15.74
CA ALA A 252 -3.21 16.85 16.46
C ALA A 252 -1.93 16.79 15.62
N GLU A 253 -1.76 15.77 14.78
CA GLU A 253 -0.47 15.48 14.11
C GLU A 253 -0.60 15.36 12.59
N VAL A 254 -1.75 14.89 12.08
CA VAL A 254 -1.97 14.62 10.65
C VAL A 254 -3.23 15.34 10.17
N GLY A 255 -3.08 16.14 9.11
CA GLY A 255 -4.23 16.69 8.40
C GLY A 255 -4.84 15.64 7.48
N VAL A 256 -6.17 15.61 7.38
CA VAL A 256 -6.87 14.71 6.44
C VAL A 256 -7.47 15.56 5.34
N THR A 257 -6.96 15.36 4.12
CA THR A 257 -7.33 16.14 2.94
C THR A 257 -7.91 15.22 1.88
N ILE A 258 -9.07 15.57 1.35
CA ILE A 258 -9.76 14.80 0.32
C ILE A 258 -9.46 15.43 -1.03
N VAL A 259 -9.02 14.62 -1.99
CA VAL A 259 -8.74 15.08 -3.36
C VAL A 259 -9.63 14.31 -4.31
N SER A 260 -10.55 15.02 -4.96
CA SER A 260 -11.46 14.44 -5.94
C SER A 260 -10.81 14.36 -7.31
N TRP A 261 -10.78 13.16 -7.89
CA TRP A 261 -10.47 12.91 -9.28
C TRP A 261 -11.68 13.33 -10.13
N GLY A 262 -11.65 14.58 -10.61
CA GLY A 262 -12.77 15.22 -11.31
C GLY A 262 -12.87 16.70 -10.99
N GLY A 263 -13.89 17.37 -11.54
CA GLY A 263 -14.14 18.78 -11.26
C GLY A 263 -14.62 19.02 -9.83
N LEU A 264 -14.31 20.22 -9.32
CA LEU A 264 -14.75 20.66 -8.01
C LEU A 264 -16.30 20.74 -7.87
N PRO A 265 -17.07 21.18 -8.89
CA PRO A 265 -18.54 21.22 -8.78
C PRO A 265 -19.17 19.84 -8.55
N GLU A 266 -18.72 18.81 -9.27
CA GLU A 266 -19.25 17.45 -9.07
C GLU A 266 -18.80 16.86 -7.73
N ALA A 267 -17.60 17.22 -7.27
CA ALA A 267 -17.08 16.80 -5.98
C ALA A 267 -17.87 17.40 -4.81
N LEU A 268 -18.22 18.69 -4.89
CA LEU A 268 -19.01 19.39 -3.86
C LEU A 268 -20.45 18.85 -3.76
N ASP A 269 -21.03 18.39 -4.87
CA ASP A 269 -22.35 17.75 -4.86
C ASP A 269 -22.36 16.43 -4.05
N HIS A 270 -21.21 15.74 -3.99
CA HIS A 270 -21.07 14.42 -3.38
C HIS A 270 -20.40 14.42 -2.00
N TYR A 271 -19.49 15.37 -1.76
CA TYR A 271 -18.64 15.46 -0.55
C TYR A 271 -18.70 16.87 0.06
N GLY A 272 -19.79 17.62 -0.18
CA GLY A 272 -19.93 19.01 0.25
C GLY A 272 -19.93 19.21 1.76
N ASP A 273 -20.23 18.17 2.54
CA ASP A 273 -20.05 18.13 3.99
C ASP A 273 -18.57 18.23 4.41
N GLN A 274 -17.65 18.03 3.46
CA GLN A 274 -16.21 18.12 3.63
C GLN A 274 -15.58 19.31 2.89
N SER A 275 -16.38 20.31 2.47
CA SER A 275 -15.95 21.37 1.54
C SER A 275 -14.69 22.13 1.96
N GLU A 276 -14.43 22.25 3.27
CA GLU A 276 -13.24 22.91 3.81
C GLU A 276 -11.93 22.14 3.54
N PHE A 277 -12.02 20.81 3.41
CA PHE A 277 -10.87 19.92 3.21
C PHE A 277 -10.91 19.20 1.86
N LEU A 278 -11.80 19.64 0.97
CA LEU A 278 -12.01 19.08 -0.35
C LEU A 278 -11.24 19.87 -1.41
N TYR A 279 -10.42 19.15 -2.15
CA TYR A 279 -9.64 19.64 -3.27
C TYR A 279 -10.02 18.86 -4.53
N ALA A 280 -9.69 19.40 -5.69
CA ALA A 280 -9.92 18.76 -6.98
C ALA A 280 -8.60 18.55 -7.72
N ASP A 281 -8.49 17.40 -8.37
CA ASP A 281 -7.47 17.07 -9.37
C ASP A 281 -8.19 16.64 -10.66
N PRO A 282 -8.71 17.60 -11.45
CA PRO A 282 -9.57 17.28 -12.61
C PRO A 282 -8.85 16.44 -13.67
N ALA A 283 -7.54 16.62 -13.80
CA ALA A 283 -6.72 15.88 -14.75
C ALA A 283 -6.15 14.57 -14.17
N GLY A 284 -6.24 14.37 -12.85
CA GLY A 284 -5.72 13.18 -12.16
C GLY A 284 -4.20 13.12 -12.07
N PHE A 285 -3.48 14.18 -12.42
CA PHE A 285 -2.02 14.17 -12.47
C PHE A 285 -1.40 14.09 -11.07
N ALA A 286 -1.95 14.83 -10.10
CA ALA A 286 -1.42 14.84 -8.74
C ALA A 286 -1.62 13.48 -8.07
N LEU A 287 -2.82 12.91 -8.16
CA LEU A 287 -3.13 11.58 -7.62
C LEU A 287 -2.31 10.47 -8.28
N THR A 288 -2.24 10.46 -9.62
CA THR A 288 -1.48 9.44 -10.35
C THR A 288 0.02 9.55 -10.04
N SER A 289 0.56 10.76 -9.87
CA SER A 289 1.97 10.97 -9.53
C SER A 289 2.35 10.45 -8.14
N LEU A 290 1.37 10.33 -7.24
CA LEU A 290 1.51 9.73 -5.92
C LEU A 290 1.27 8.21 -5.93
N GLY A 291 1.08 7.61 -7.10
CA GLY A 291 0.78 6.19 -7.25
C GLY A 291 -0.67 5.81 -6.95
N ILE A 292 -1.57 6.79 -6.81
CA ILE A 292 -3.02 6.56 -6.69
C ILE A 292 -3.60 6.40 -8.09
N SER A 293 -3.66 5.15 -8.58
CA SER A 293 -4.17 4.80 -9.91
C SER A 293 -5.67 4.48 -9.94
N GLY A 294 -6.33 4.44 -8.78
CA GLY A 294 -7.76 4.17 -8.63
C GLY A 294 -8.33 4.79 -7.35
N THR A 295 -9.65 4.89 -7.25
CA THR A 295 -10.34 5.47 -6.09
C THR A 295 -11.25 4.42 -5.42
N PRO A 296 -11.34 4.39 -4.08
CA PRO A 296 -10.61 5.25 -3.15
C PRO A 296 -9.13 4.84 -3.03
N GLY A 297 -8.24 5.80 -2.86
CA GLY A 297 -6.83 5.54 -2.58
C GLY A 297 -6.28 6.57 -1.59
N ALA A 298 -5.27 6.22 -0.80
CA ALA A 298 -4.70 7.15 0.18
C ALA A 298 -3.17 7.09 0.24
N VAL A 299 -2.57 8.21 0.60
CA VAL A 299 -1.13 8.38 0.77
C VAL A 299 -0.87 9.39 1.87
N LEU A 300 0.12 9.12 2.73
CA LEU A 300 0.56 10.04 3.76
C LEU A 300 1.77 10.83 3.24
N LEU A 301 1.67 12.15 3.26
CA LEU A 301 2.74 13.08 2.94
C LEU A 301 3.41 13.57 4.23
N GLY A 302 4.73 13.48 4.29
CA GLY A 302 5.51 13.98 5.41
C GLY A 302 5.84 15.47 5.29
N THR A 303 6.20 16.08 6.43
CA THR A 303 6.73 17.45 6.51
C THR A 303 8.15 17.58 5.97
N ASN A 304 8.85 16.45 5.81
CA ASN A 304 10.20 16.35 5.25
C ASN A 304 10.24 16.41 3.71
N GLY A 305 9.12 16.73 3.05
CA GLY A 305 9.04 16.80 1.59
C GLY A 305 9.07 15.43 0.89
N LYS A 306 8.85 14.34 1.65
CA LYS A 306 8.73 12.98 1.11
C LYS A 306 7.34 12.43 1.35
N VAL A 307 6.95 11.46 0.52
CA VAL A 307 5.88 10.56 0.90
C VAL A 307 6.34 9.85 2.18
N ALA A 308 5.42 9.56 3.11
CA ALA A 308 5.71 8.91 4.39
C ALA A 308 5.11 7.51 4.48
N ALA A 309 3.96 7.27 3.84
CA ALA A 309 3.33 5.96 3.76
C ALA A 309 2.34 5.89 2.59
N GLY A 310 2.04 4.68 2.13
CA GLY A 310 1.19 4.43 0.95
C GLY A 310 2.00 4.27 -0.36
N PRO A 311 1.32 4.20 -1.52
CA PRO A 311 -0.12 4.33 -1.70
C PRO A 311 -0.89 3.09 -1.19
N ALA A 312 -1.99 3.34 -0.46
CA ALA A 312 -2.99 2.35 -0.08
C ALA A 312 -4.17 2.45 -1.05
N LEU A 313 -4.51 1.36 -1.74
CA LEU A 313 -5.58 1.35 -2.75
C LEU A 313 -6.76 0.50 -2.26
N GLY A 314 -7.96 1.06 -2.30
CA GLY A 314 -9.18 0.43 -1.80
C GLY A 314 -9.42 0.67 -0.30
N GLY A 315 -10.67 0.46 0.13
CA GLY A 315 -11.10 0.82 1.50
C GLY A 315 -10.41 0.05 2.61
N GLU A 316 -10.14 -1.24 2.41
CA GLU A 316 -9.47 -2.08 3.42
C GLU A 316 -8.02 -1.63 3.65
N ALA A 317 -7.25 -1.41 2.57
CA ALA A 317 -5.88 -0.91 2.66
C ALA A 317 -5.81 0.51 3.27
N ILE A 318 -6.80 1.36 2.99
CA ILE A 318 -6.91 2.69 3.60
C ILE A 318 -7.17 2.57 5.10
N MET A 319 -8.06 1.66 5.52
CA MET A 319 -8.32 1.40 6.94
C MET A 319 -7.09 0.86 7.66
N GLU A 320 -6.32 -0.02 7.03
CA GLU A 320 -5.08 -0.55 7.58
C GLU A 320 -4.01 0.55 7.70
N LEU A 321 -3.86 1.40 6.67
CA LEU A 321 -2.97 2.57 6.71
C LEU A 321 -3.38 3.54 7.82
N ILE A 322 -4.66 3.87 7.94
CA ILE A 322 -5.17 4.75 8.99
C ILE A 322 -4.97 4.10 10.36
N THR A 323 -5.19 2.79 10.49
CA THR A 323 -4.95 2.08 11.75
C THR A 323 -3.47 2.13 12.13
N ALA A 324 -2.55 1.95 11.17
CA ALA A 324 -1.12 2.08 11.41
C ALA A 324 -0.72 3.52 11.79
N ILE A 325 -1.27 4.53 11.11
CA ILE A 325 -1.07 5.95 11.43
C ILE A 325 -1.60 6.25 12.84
N VAL A 326 -2.80 5.78 13.15
CA VAL A 326 -3.46 5.97 14.44
C VAL A 326 -2.73 5.22 15.56
N GLN A 327 -2.16 4.05 15.30
CA GLN A 327 -1.30 3.31 16.23
C GLN A 327 0.03 4.04 16.47
N ALA A 328 0.60 4.64 15.41
CA ALA A 328 1.80 5.46 15.50
C ALA A 328 1.54 6.78 16.28
N ILE A 329 0.35 7.37 16.12
CA ILE A 329 -0.05 8.66 16.73
C ILE A 329 -0.77 8.46 18.09
N GLY A 330 -1.18 7.24 18.43
CA GLY A 330 -1.76 6.87 19.73
C GLY A 330 -3.25 7.17 19.94
N VAL A 331 -4.08 7.16 18.89
CA VAL A 331 -5.53 7.44 18.99
C VAL A 331 -6.35 6.13 18.86
N ASN A 332 -7.60 6.05 19.33
CA ASN A 332 -8.46 4.88 19.11
C ASN A 332 -9.71 5.26 18.31
N VAL A 333 -9.81 4.75 17.08
CA VAL A 333 -10.82 5.15 16.06
C VAL A 333 -12.26 4.89 16.51
N MET A 334 -12.50 3.93 17.41
CA MET A 334 -13.86 3.53 17.80
C MET A 334 -14.47 4.37 18.94
N THR A 335 -13.68 5.20 19.62
CA THR A 335 -14.15 5.90 20.82
C THR A 335 -13.93 7.41 20.82
N GLY A 336 -13.05 7.95 19.97
CA GLY A 336 -12.75 9.39 19.93
C GLY A 336 -12.15 9.94 21.24
N THR A 337 -12.02 9.11 22.27
CA THR A 337 -11.33 9.42 23.51
C THR A 337 -9.85 9.14 23.30
N ALA A 338 -9.03 10.20 23.45
CA ALA A 338 -7.62 10.04 23.74
C ALA A 338 -7.50 8.99 24.84
N HIS A 339 -6.75 7.91 24.59
CA HIS A 339 -6.47 6.96 25.65
C HIS A 339 -5.90 7.78 26.82
N GLN A 340 -6.59 7.68 27.97
CA GLN A 340 -6.20 8.27 29.25
C GLN A 340 -4.69 8.41 29.29
N THR A 341 -4.23 9.66 29.41
CA THR A 341 -2.89 10.06 29.82
C THR A 341 -1.86 8.95 29.59
N ARG A 342 -1.32 8.82 28.37
CA ARG A 342 0.03 8.24 28.26
C ARG A 342 0.87 9.12 29.19
N GLN A 343 1.19 8.60 30.37
CA GLN A 343 2.39 8.96 31.10
C GLN A 343 3.47 9.22 30.05
N ALA A 344 4.16 10.37 30.13
CA ALA A 344 5.17 10.78 29.16
C ALA A 344 5.97 9.56 28.71
N ARG A 345 5.71 9.07 27.48
CA ARG A 345 6.41 7.90 26.97
C ARG A 345 7.83 8.37 26.67
N PRO A 346 8.86 7.74 27.22
CA PRO A 346 10.24 8.10 26.92
C PRO A 346 10.50 8.06 25.41
N LEU A 347 11.33 8.97 24.90
CA LEU A 347 11.82 8.96 23.52
C LEU A 347 12.42 7.58 23.19
N GLY A 348 11.99 6.96 22.07
CA GLY A 348 12.59 5.74 21.54
C GLY A 348 12.12 4.43 22.19
N GLY A 349 10.85 4.33 22.58
CA GLY A 349 10.22 3.09 23.04
C GLY A 349 10.18 2.89 24.56
N GLU A 350 9.80 1.69 25.01
CA GLU A 350 9.85 1.33 26.43
C GLU A 350 11.32 1.11 26.83
N ASP A 351 11.83 1.92 27.75
CA ASP A 351 13.21 1.84 28.22
C ASP A 351 13.37 0.60 29.12
N GLN A 352 14.06 -0.41 28.62
CA GLN A 352 14.30 -1.66 29.36
C GLN A 352 15.57 -1.58 30.22
N GLY A 353 16.19 -0.39 30.31
CA GLY A 353 17.35 -0.13 31.13
C GLY A 353 18.55 -1.00 30.78
N THR A 354 19.32 -1.38 31.80
CA THR A 354 20.55 -2.17 31.67
C THR A 354 20.33 -3.67 31.86
N GLU A 355 19.12 -4.12 32.19
CA GLU A 355 18.83 -5.52 32.57
C GLU A 355 19.11 -6.51 31.44
N HIS A 356 18.95 -6.05 30.20
CA HIS A 356 19.12 -6.85 28.98
C HIS A 356 20.50 -6.69 28.34
N LEU A 357 21.42 -5.98 28.98
CA LEU A 357 22.80 -5.84 28.50
C LEU A 357 23.65 -7.02 28.96
N PRO A 358 24.67 -7.42 28.17
CA PRO A 358 25.72 -8.29 28.66
C PRO A 358 26.40 -7.70 29.90
N ALA A 359 26.83 -8.56 30.82
CA ALA A 359 27.48 -8.13 32.05
C ALA A 359 28.76 -7.32 31.75
N ALA A 360 28.99 -6.22 32.48
CA ALA A 360 30.23 -5.46 32.36
C ALA A 360 31.45 -6.37 32.63
N GLY A 361 32.48 -6.24 31.80
CA GLY A 361 33.64 -7.13 31.78
C GLY A 361 33.47 -8.38 30.92
N SER A 362 32.28 -8.64 30.35
CA SER A 362 32.09 -9.72 29.39
C SER A 362 32.70 -9.38 28.03
N LEU A 363 33.28 -10.40 27.39
CA LEU A 363 33.81 -10.29 26.03
C LEU A 363 32.67 -10.55 25.05
N LEU A 364 32.45 -9.64 24.10
CA LEU A 364 31.52 -9.88 23.00
C LEU A 364 32.00 -11.05 22.14
N ALA A 365 31.06 -11.84 21.63
CA ALA A 365 31.40 -12.92 20.71
C ALA A 365 32.16 -12.35 19.51
N PRO A 366 33.16 -13.06 18.96
CA PRO A 366 33.89 -12.57 17.79
C PRO A 366 32.97 -12.56 16.57
N PHE A 367 32.86 -11.40 15.92
CA PHE A 367 32.18 -11.22 14.65
C PHE A 367 32.96 -10.26 13.75
N GLU A 368 32.65 -10.30 12.45
CA GLU A 368 33.28 -9.45 11.45
C GLU A 368 32.38 -8.28 11.08
N VAL A 369 33.04 -7.19 10.73
CA VAL A 369 32.41 -5.96 10.27
C VAL A 369 33.08 -5.45 9.01
N VAL A 370 32.34 -4.67 8.23
CA VAL A 370 32.83 -3.90 7.10
C VAL A 370 32.81 -2.43 7.48
N ASP A 371 33.95 -1.76 7.32
CA ASP A 371 34.07 -0.31 7.51
C ASP A 371 33.67 0.49 6.26
N GLU A 372 33.72 1.82 6.34
CA GLU A 372 33.37 2.71 5.22
C GLU A 372 34.23 2.52 3.96
N SER A 373 35.46 2.02 4.11
CA SER A 373 36.36 1.75 2.98
C SER A 373 36.03 0.44 2.27
N GLY A 374 35.06 -0.33 2.80
CA GLY A 374 34.74 -1.68 2.34
C GLY A 374 35.70 -2.74 2.89
N ARG A 375 36.57 -2.39 3.84
CA ARG A 375 37.52 -3.32 4.44
C ARG A 375 36.81 -4.17 5.49
N ARG A 376 36.86 -5.49 5.30
CA ARG A 376 36.34 -6.50 6.23
C ARG A 376 37.40 -6.82 7.28
N GLN A 377 37.04 -6.71 8.55
CA GLN A 377 37.93 -6.97 9.68
C GLN A 377 37.15 -7.42 10.93
N ALA A 378 37.84 -7.95 11.94
CA ALA A 378 37.21 -8.30 13.20
C ALA A 378 36.71 -7.04 13.91
N PHE A 379 35.53 -7.09 14.52
CA PHE A 379 34.93 -5.97 15.23
C PHE A 379 35.87 -5.37 16.29
N ARG A 380 36.61 -6.22 17.00
CA ARG A 380 37.58 -5.80 18.02
C ARG A 380 38.67 -4.90 17.43
N ASP A 381 39.18 -5.24 16.25
CA ASP A 381 40.22 -4.46 15.57
C ASP A 381 39.62 -3.14 15.05
N ALA A 382 38.41 -3.19 14.49
CA ALA A 382 37.70 -2.00 14.04
C ALA A 382 37.44 -0.99 15.17
N ILE A 383 37.03 -1.45 16.36
CA ILE A 383 36.81 -0.57 17.51
C ILE A 383 38.12 0.04 18.02
N ARG A 384 39.22 -0.72 18.03
CA ARG A 384 40.55 -0.19 18.41
C ARG A 384 41.03 0.90 17.46
N GLU A 385 40.74 0.79 16.17
CA GLU A 385 41.08 1.83 15.20
C GLU A 385 40.27 3.11 15.42
N VAL A 386 39.05 3.00 15.95
CA VAL A 386 38.18 4.15 16.23
C VAL A 386 38.51 4.80 17.57
N SER A 387 38.80 4.03 18.63
CA SER A 387 39.07 4.57 19.97
C SER A 387 39.94 3.64 20.82
N GLU A 388 41.01 4.21 21.40
CA GLU A 388 41.88 3.53 22.36
C GLU A 388 41.29 3.50 23.78
N ASP A 389 40.45 4.48 24.13
CA ASP A 389 39.85 4.67 25.47
C ASP A 389 38.43 4.07 25.61
N GLY A 390 37.96 3.43 24.54
CA GLY A 390 36.63 2.83 24.45
C GLY A 390 35.56 3.82 24.01
N ILE A 391 34.55 3.32 23.33
CA ILE A 391 33.54 4.14 22.68
C ILE A 391 32.14 3.51 22.81
N PRO A 392 31.07 4.32 22.94
CA PRO A 392 29.70 3.86 22.80
C PRO A 392 29.50 3.18 21.45
N VAL A 393 29.03 1.93 21.48
CA VAL A 393 28.61 1.20 20.29
C VAL A 393 27.10 1.00 20.38
N VAL A 394 26.39 1.47 19.37
CA VAL A 394 24.91 1.43 19.31
C VAL A 394 24.49 0.54 18.15
N ALA A 395 23.77 -0.55 18.47
CA ALA A 395 23.05 -1.31 17.46
C ALA A 395 21.91 -0.44 16.90
N TRP A 396 21.94 -0.23 15.59
CA TRP A 396 21.07 0.70 14.89
C TRP A 396 20.49 0.04 13.64
N ARG A 397 19.24 0.42 13.30
CA ARG A 397 18.58 -0.01 12.07
C ARG A 397 17.85 1.17 11.44
N ASP A 398 17.94 1.30 10.14
CA ASP A 398 17.22 2.34 9.38
C ASP A 398 15.69 2.15 9.40
N SER A 399 15.25 0.90 9.49
CA SER A 399 13.86 0.47 9.49
C SER A 399 13.23 0.41 10.89
N CYS A 400 13.98 0.69 11.95
CA CYS A 400 13.46 0.67 13.31
C CYS A 400 12.72 1.98 13.65
N PRO A 401 11.41 1.95 13.98
CA PRO A 401 10.64 3.14 14.32
C PRO A 401 11.23 3.91 15.51
N TYR A 402 11.73 3.19 16.53
CA TYR A 402 12.32 3.76 17.73
C TYR A 402 13.70 4.39 17.49
N CYS A 403 14.47 3.87 16.52
CA CYS A 403 15.69 4.53 16.06
C CYS A 403 15.36 5.87 15.41
N GLY A 404 14.32 5.92 14.56
CA GLY A 404 13.86 7.16 13.94
C GLY A 404 13.51 8.26 14.94
N GLU A 405 12.90 7.92 16.08
CA GLU A 405 12.52 8.87 17.14
C GLU A 405 13.70 9.59 17.79
N ILE A 406 14.88 8.97 17.88
CA ILE A 406 16.09 9.56 18.49
C ILE A 406 17.17 9.97 17.48
N ALA A 407 16.88 9.86 16.18
CA ALA A 407 17.87 10.09 15.13
C ALA A 407 18.38 11.53 15.11
N ALA A 408 17.53 12.50 15.42
CA ALA A 408 17.91 13.92 15.42
C ALA A 408 18.93 14.23 16.52
N GLU A 409 18.71 13.70 17.72
CA GLU A 409 19.59 13.83 18.88
C GLU A 409 20.90 13.07 18.64
N LEU A 410 20.82 11.86 18.07
CA LEU A 410 21.98 11.02 17.81
C LEU A 410 22.95 11.63 16.78
N ARG A 411 22.45 12.44 15.83
CA ARG A 411 23.31 13.14 14.85
C ARG A 411 24.42 13.93 15.50
N GLN A 412 24.13 14.60 16.62
CA GLN A 412 25.09 15.46 17.28
C GLN A 412 26.29 14.67 17.83
N PHE A 413 26.03 13.50 18.41
CA PHE A 413 27.08 12.58 18.89
C PHE A 413 27.80 11.90 17.74
N SER A 414 27.05 11.53 16.70
CA SER A 414 27.59 10.93 15.47
C SER A 414 28.57 11.88 14.78
N GLU A 415 28.19 13.14 14.56
CA GLU A 415 29.03 14.17 13.92
C GLU A 415 30.35 14.42 14.66
N ARG A 416 30.35 14.28 15.99
CA ARG A 416 31.56 14.41 16.82
C ARG A 416 32.41 13.14 16.89
N GLY A 417 31.96 12.04 16.30
CA GLY A 417 32.63 10.74 16.40
C GLY A 417 32.58 10.14 17.80
N GLU A 418 31.61 10.53 18.63
CA GLU A 418 31.48 10.06 20.02
C GLU A 418 30.70 8.73 20.13
N VAL A 419 30.18 8.23 19.02
CA VAL A 419 29.41 7.00 18.95
C VAL A 419 29.73 6.25 17.66
N VAL A 420 29.86 4.93 17.76
CA VAL A 420 29.93 4.01 16.61
C VAL A 420 28.57 3.37 16.42
N LEU A 421 28.03 3.45 15.21
CA LEU A 421 26.80 2.74 14.86
C LEU A 421 27.15 1.39 14.27
N LEU A 422 26.61 0.33 14.88
CA LEU A 422 26.66 -1.02 14.35
C LEU A 422 25.35 -1.33 13.64
N ILE A 423 25.41 -1.64 12.35
CA ILE A 423 24.22 -1.79 11.49
C ILE A 423 24.25 -3.08 10.68
N ASN A 424 23.08 -3.47 10.19
CA ASN A 424 22.93 -4.58 9.25
C ASN A 424 22.93 -4.11 7.80
N GLU A 425 22.32 -2.95 7.59
CA GLU A 425 21.99 -2.38 6.29
C GLU A 425 23.22 -1.75 5.63
N PRO A 426 23.17 -1.43 4.33
CA PRO A 426 24.26 -0.71 3.69
C PRO A 426 24.53 0.62 4.40
N ILE A 427 25.81 0.96 4.64
CA ILE A 427 26.25 2.20 5.30
C ILE A 427 25.58 3.46 4.69
N ALA A 428 25.30 3.44 3.38
CA ALA A 428 24.58 4.51 2.68
C ALA A 428 23.21 4.86 3.29
N SER A 429 22.49 3.90 3.88
CA SER A 429 21.18 4.09 4.53
C SER A 429 21.27 4.99 5.77
N VAL A 430 22.32 4.83 6.56
CA VAL A 430 22.62 5.64 7.75
C VAL A 430 23.08 7.04 7.35
N ARG A 431 23.90 7.14 6.29
CA ARG A 431 24.34 8.42 5.73
C ARG A 431 23.17 9.25 5.22
N ALA A 432 22.17 8.61 4.60
CA ALA A 432 20.94 9.28 4.17
C ALA A 432 20.11 9.87 5.34
N GLN A 433 20.33 9.41 6.57
CA GLN A 433 19.70 9.95 7.79
C GLN A 433 20.49 11.12 8.40
N GLY A 434 21.61 11.52 7.81
CA GLY A 434 22.47 12.59 8.32
C GLY A 434 23.37 12.18 9.49
N LEU A 435 23.46 10.87 9.79
CA LEU A 435 24.40 10.33 10.77
C LEU A 435 25.75 10.17 10.07
N THR A 436 26.73 10.99 10.44
CA THR A 436 28.02 11.14 9.71
C THR A 436 29.23 10.53 10.42
N GLY A 437 29.07 10.10 11.67
CA GLY A 437 30.13 9.48 12.47
C GLY A 437 30.51 8.07 12.03
N PRO A 438 31.42 7.41 12.78
CA PRO A 438 31.86 6.05 12.50
C PRO A 438 30.68 5.06 12.42
N VAL A 439 30.64 4.27 11.35
CA VAL A 439 29.64 3.23 11.12
C VAL A 439 30.33 1.94 10.72
N LEU A 440 29.90 0.84 11.33
CA LEU A 440 30.38 -0.51 11.04
C LEU A 440 29.18 -1.36 10.63
N GLN A 441 29.27 -2.01 9.48
CA GLN A 441 28.24 -2.94 9.01
C GLN A 441 28.59 -4.36 9.43
N THR A 442 27.68 -5.09 10.07
CA THR A 442 27.91 -6.49 10.45
C THR A 442 27.92 -7.41 9.23
N VAL A 443 28.67 -8.51 9.34
CA VAL A 443 28.70 -9.57 8.33
C VAL A 443 28.10 -10.84 8.92
N ASP A 444 27.09 -11.39 8.24
CA ASP A 444 26.43 -12.67 8.58
C ASP A 444 25.78 -12.77 9.98
N ILE A 445 25.69 -11.65 10.72
CA ILE A 445 25.06 -11.56 12.03
C ILE A 445 24.27 -10.26 12.17
N ASP A 446 23.20 -10.31 12.97
CA ASP A 446 22.42 -9.12 13.30
C ASP A 446 23.17 -8.16 14.22
N ALA A 447 23.08 -6.84 14.03
CA ALA A 447 23.76 -5.88 14.89
C ALA A 447 23.32 -5.98 16.36
N SER A 448 22.02 -6.20 16.63
CA SER A 448 21.54 -6.39 18.00
C SER A 448 22.01 -7.73 18.58
N ALA A 449 21.98 -8.81 17.78
CA ALA A 449 22.49 -10.12 18.20
C ALA A 449 24.00 -10.12 18.44
N ALA A 450 24.76 -9.37 17.63
CA ALA A 450 26.22 -9.22 17.74
C ALA A 450 26.62 -8.53 19.05
N LEU A 451 25.81 -7.58 19.50
CA LEU A 451 25.95 -6.92 20.80
C LEU A 451 25.30 -7.71 21.95
N GLY A 452 24.62 -8.82 21.68
CA GLY A 452 23.93 -9.61 22.71
C GLY A 452 22.73 -8.90 23.34
N VAL A 453 22.05 -8.03 22.59
CA VAL A 453 20.90 -7.24 23.05
C VAL A 453 19.62 -7.61 22.26
N PRO A 454 18.43 -7.44 22.85
CA PRO A 454 17.18 -7.98 22.28
C PRO A 454 16.63 -7.18 21.08
N GLY A 455 17.16 -5.99 20.78
CA GLY A 455 16.66 -5.15 19.69
C GLY A 455 17.42 -3.83 19.53
N THR A 456 16.86 -2.91 18.74
CA THR A 456 17.41 -1.57 18.47
C THR A 456 16.38 -0.47 18.80
N PRO A 457 16.80 0.74 19.19
CA PRO A 457 18.18 1.13 19.49
C PRO A 457 18.62 0.53 20.83
N ALA A 458 19.84 0.02 20.88
CA ALA A 458 20.46 -0.45 22.11
C ALA A 458 21.96 -0.19 22.02
N GLY A 459 22.57 0.21 23.12
CA GLY A 459 23.99 0.55 23.09
C GLY A 459 24.66 0.41 24.44
N MET A 460 25.95 0.18 24.39
CA MET A 460 26.82 0.09 25.56
C MET A 460 28.23 0.58 25.18
N PRO A 461 29.01 1.11 26.13
CA PRO A 461 30.40 1.42 25.84
C PRO A 461 31.21 0.13 25.71
N VAL A 462 32.08 0.08 24.70
CA VAL A 462 32.94 -1.07 24.41
C VAL A 462 34.38 -0.59 24.37
N LEU A 463 35.24 -1.29 25.10
CA LEU A 463 36.69 -1.10 25.07
C LEU A 463 37.31 -2.45 24.71
N ASP A 464 38.02 -2.48 23.59
CA ASP A 464 38.74 -3.69 23.16
C ASP A 464 37.86 -4.96 23.04
N GLY A 465 36.61 -4.80 22.58
CA GLY A 465 35.61 -5.88 22.49
C GLY A 465 35.02 -6.31 23.84
N VAL A 466 35.42 -5.66 24.94
CA VAL A 466 34.89 -5.91 26.29
C VAL A 466 33.83 -4.88 26.64
N VAL A 467 32.68 -5.35 27.10
CA VAL A 467 31.55 -4.53 27.53
C VAL A 467 31.93 -3.74 28.78
N GLN A 468 31.75 -2.42 28.74
CA GLN A 468 31.99 -1.52 29.86
C GLN A 468 30.69 -1.22 30.62
N PRO A 469 30.76 -0.77 31.88
CA PRO A 469 29.57 -0.34 32.62
C PRO A 469 28.82 0.80 31.91
N GLY A 470 27.49 0.74 31.95
CA GLY A 470 26.59 1.74 31.37
C GLY A 470 25.89 1.25 30.10
N GLY A 471 25.04 2.11 29.52
CA GLY A 471 24.24 1.80 28.34
C GLY A 471 22.78 1.49 28.63
N GLY A 472 22.12 0.88 27.65
CA GLY A 472 20.80 0.28 27.81
C GLY A 472 20.08 0.02 26.50
N VAL A 473 18.87 -0.52 26.62
CA VAL A 473 17.98 -0.85 25.50
C VAL A 473 16.82 0.13 25.47
N GLY A 474 16.60 0.75 24.30
CA GLY A 474 15.64 1.83 24.10
C GLY A 474 16.32 3.18 23.93
N GLY A 475 15.64 4.10 23.24
CA GLY A 475 16.24 5.38 22.85
C GLY A 475 16.62 6.27 24.04
N GLY A 476 15.78 6.31 25.07
CA GLY A 476 16.06 7.03 26.31
C GLY A 476 17.34 6.58 26.99
N SER A 477 17.54 5.27 27.18
CA SER A 477 18.76 4.70 27.76
C SER A 477 20.00 4.99 26.92
N VAL A 478 19.89 4.87 25.59
CA VAL A 478 20.98 5.16 24.65
C VAL A 478 21.38 6.62 24.73
N LEU A 479 20.41 7.55 24.68
CA LEU A 479 20.67 8.98 24.79
C LEU A 479 21.26 9.34 26.16
N ARG A 480 20.73 8.78 27.25
CA ARG A 480 21.28 9.00 28.60
C ARG A 480 22.75 8.60 28.67
N MET A 481 23.11 7.40 28.19
CA MET A 481 24.49 6.94 28.14
C MET A 481 25.38 7.93 27.37
N LEU A 482 24.93 8.40 26.21
CA LEU A 482 25.70 9.34 25.38
C LEU A 482 25.88 10.70 26.06
N VAL A 483 24.82 11.22 26.70
CA VAL A 483 24.85 12.48 27.45
C VAL A 483 25.80 12.37 28.65
N GLU A 484 25.65 11.36 29.49
CA GLU A 484 26.50 11.15 30.68
C GLU A 484 27.98 11.06 30.30
N ARG A 485 28.29 10.39 29.18
CA ARG A 485 29.67 10.28 28.68
C ARG A 485 30.19 11.60 28.11
N ALA A 486 29.38 12.32 27.34
CA ALA A 486 29.77 13.62 26.79
C ALA A 486 29.96 14.67 27.91
N GLU A 487 29.18 14.61 28.99
CA GLU A 487 29.36 15.45 30.17
C GLU A 487 30.67 15.11 30.89
N ALA A 488 30.97 13.83 31.09
CA ALA A 488 32.23 13.39 31.68
C ALA A 488 33.46 13.78 30.84
N ALA A 489 33.31 13.83 29.51
CA ALA A 489 34.34 14.26 28.56
C ALA A 489 34.43 15.79 28.38
N GLY A 490 33.50 16.57 28.95
CA GLY A 490 33.44 18.03 28.77
C GLY A 490 33.04 18.48 27.36
N SER A 491 32.46 17.59 26.55
CA SER A 491 32.06 17.85 25.15
C SER A 491 30.55 18.06 24.96
N TYR A 492 29.77 17.99 26.05
CA TYR A 492 28.31 18.12 26.01
C TYR A 492 27.83 19.54 25.66
N VAL A 493 26.87 19.62 24.73
CA VAL A 493 26.15 20.85 24.38
C VAL A 493 24.65 20.55 24.44
N GLU A 494 23.95 21.14 25.42
CA GLU A 494 22.53 20.91 25.71
C GLU A 494 21.62 21.45 24.60
N THR A 495 20.63 20.65 24.16
CA THR A 495 19.62 21.06 23.17
C THR A 495 18.25 21.29 23.84
N PRO A 496 17.35 22.11 23.26
CA PRO A 496 16.01 22.34 23.84
C PRO A 496 15.18 21.08 24.05
N ALA A 497 15.29 20.09 23.15
CA ALA A 497 14.59 18.81 23.26
C ALA A 497 15.12 17.95 24.43
N LEU A 498 16.45 17.92 24.63
CA LEU A 498 17.07 17.20 25.74
C LEU A 498 16.85 17.90 27.09
N ALA A 499 16.82 19.23 27.11
CA ALA A 499 16.47 20.01 28.30
C ALA A 499 15.02 19.75 28.74
N GLU A 500 14.08 19.65 27.79
CA GLU A 500 12.68 19.33 28.07
C GLU A 500 12.50 17.88 28.54
N ALA A 501 13.18 16.92 27.91
CA ALA A 501 13.19 15.52 28.37
C ALA A 501 13.73 15.39 29.81
N ARG A 502 14.80 16.13 30.13
CA ARG A 502 15.39 16.18 31.48
C ARG A 502 14.43 16.81 32.50
N ARG A 503 13.69 17.86 32.13
CA ARG A 503 12.64 18.46 32.99
C ARG A 503 11.49 17.49 33.25
N LEU A 504 11.00 16.81 32.21
CA LEU A 504 9.90 15.86 32.33
C LEU A 504 10.29 14.65 33.19
N GLN A 505 11.53 14.17 33.08
CA GLN A 505 12.05 13.08 33.93
C GLN A 505 12.31 13.50 35.38
N ALA A 506 12.84 14.71 35.62
CA ALA A 506 13.00 15.23 36.98
C ALA A 506 11.64 15.36 37.70
N HIS A 507 10.58 15.69 36.96
CA HIS A 507 9.22 15.75 37.49
C HIS A 507 8.69 14.35 37.86
N GLN A 508 8.99 13.32 37.06
CA GLN A 508 8.60 11.93 37.34
C GLN A 508 9.38 11.30 38.50
N GLN A 509 10.67 11.63 38.65
CA GLN A 509 11.47 11.18 39.79
C GLN A 509 11.07 11.88 41.10
N GLY A 510 10.62 13.14 41.03
CA GLY A 510 10.04 13.85 42.17
C GLY A 510 8.71 13.25 42.64
N GLU A 511 7.84 12.85 41.72
CA GLU A 511 6.56 12.20 42.05
C GLU A 511 6.73 10.80 42.67
N HIS A 512 7.78 10.06 42.31
CA HIS A 512 8.11 8.79 42.95
C HIS A 512 8.73 8.93 44.35
N ALA A 513 9.45 10.03 44.62
CA ALA A 513 9.99 10.32 45.95
C ALA A 513 8.88 10.71 46.95
N ASP A 514 7.88 11.48 46.52
CA ASP A 514 6.71 11.84 47.36
C ASP A 514 5.72 10.67 47.53
N ALA A 515 5.73 9.67 46.65
CA ALA A 515 4.91 8.47 46.80
C ALA A 515 5.54 7.39 47.73
N SER A 516 6.78 7.60 48.18
CA SER A 516 7.52 6.67 49.05
C SER A 516 7.93 7.25 50.41
N ALA A 517 7.49 8.48 50.72
CA ALA A 517 7.50 9.08 52.07
C ALA A 517 6.10 9.05 52.68
#